data_AF-A0A4U3IML3-F1
#
_entry.id   AF-A0A4U3IML3-F1
#
_cell.length_a   1.000
_cell.length_b   1.000
_cell.length_c   1.000
_cell.angle_alpha   90.00
_cell.angle_beta   90.00
_cell.angle_gamma   90.00
#
_symmetry.space_group_name_H-M   'P 1'
#
loop_
_entity.id
_entity.type
_entity.pdbx_description
1 polymer ?
#
loop_
_entity_poly.entity_id
_entity_poly.type
_entity_poly.pdbx_seq_one_letter_code
_entity_poly.pdbx_strand_id
1 'polypeptide(L)' 'MQKAHTPYGSDVSAGTYECADCGRHYSNQSKTSLPPCPDFKPGTHLLKGWNILTGQGDAVEDPYPNQPSQ' A
#
# COMPACT_ATOMS: atom_id res chain seq x y z
N MET A 1 -1.39 -13.40 8.16
CA MET A 1 -0.86 -12.04 8.40
C MET A 1 -0.56 -11.44 7.05
N GLN A 2 -1.54 -10.76 6.44
CA GLN A 2 -1.38 -10.15 5.12
C GLN A 2 -0.63 -8.84 5.31
N LYS A 3 0.65 -8.81 4.90
CA LYS A 3 1.35 -7.55 4.66
C LYS A 3 0.67 -6.93 3.45
N ALA A 4 -0.34 -6.10 3.67
CA ALA A 4 -0.99 -5.37 2.61
C ALA A 4 0.04 -4.37 2.04
N HIS A 5 0.47 -4.61 0.81
CA HIS A 5 1.45 -3.80 0.10
C HIS A 5 0.72 -3.10 -1.04
N THR A 6 0.90 -1.79 -1.16
CA THR A 6 0.20 -0.98 -2.16
C THR A 6 1.20 -0.13 -2.95
N PRO A 7 1.09 -0.06 -4.28
CA PRO A 7 1.97 0.77 -5.09
C PRO A 7 1.70 2.27 -4.90
N TYR A 8 2.66 3.10 -5.30
CA TYR A 8 2.44 4.55 -5.36
C TYR A 8 1.27 4.89 -6.28
N GLY A 9 0.45 5.86 -5.86
CA GLY A 9 -0.73 6.31 -6.58
C GLY A 9 -2.01 5.55 -6.27
N SER A 10 -1.95 4.45 -5.51
CA SER A 10 -3.14 3.68 -5.12
C SER A 10 -3.97 4.40 -4.06
N ASP A 11 -5.28 4.20 -4.15
CA ASP A 11 -6.26 4.63 -3.17
C ASP A 11 -6.06 3.89 -1.84
N VAL A 12 -6.02 4.65 -0.75
CA VAL A 12 -5.90 4.08 0.60
C VAL A 12 -6.74 4.84 1.61
N SER A 13 -7.15 4.12 2.64
CA SER A 13 -7.88 4.67 3.78
C SER A 13 -6.98 5.54 4.67
N ALA A 14 -7.57 6.24 5.64
CA ALA A 14 -6.79 6.89 6.69
C ALA A 14 -6.00 5.83 7.46
N GLY A 15 -4.70 6.08 7.65
CA GLY A 15 -3.82 5.05 8.16
C GLY A 15 -2.36 5.47 8.22
N THR A 16 -1.55 4.57 8.76
CA THR A 16 -0.09 4.68 8.76
C THR A 16 0.49 3.65 7.81
N TYR A 17 1.39 4.13 6.97
CA TYR A 17 2.06 3.40 5.92
C TYR A 17 3.55 3.48 6.15
N GLU A 18 4.29 2.48 5.72
CA GLU A 18 5.74 2.42 5.78
C GLU A 18 6.27 2.21 4.37
N CYS A 19 7.20 3.04 3.90
CA CYS A 19 7.78 2.83 2.59
C CYS A 19 8.51 1.48 2.56
N ALA A 20 8.15 0.63 1.59
CA ALA A 20 8.70 -0.72 1.49
C ALA A 20 10.20 -0.74 1.14
N ASP A 21 10.72 0.37 0.64
CA ASP A 21 12.11 0.51 0.21
C ASP A 21 13.01 1.15 1.27
N CYS A 22 12.56 2.24 1.91
CA CYS A 22 13.37 3.01 2.86
C CYS A 22 12.91 2.95 4.31
N GLY A 23 11.78 2.29 4.61
CA GLY A 23 11.23 2.20 5.97
C GLY A 23 10.64 3.50 6.51
N ARG A 24 10.37 4.49 5.65
CA ARG A 24 9.79 5.77 6.07
C ARG A 24 8.34 5.60 6.49
N HIS A 25 8.00 6.01 7.69
CA HIS A 25 6.61 6.10 8.13
C HIS A 25 5.90 7.31 7.53
N TYR A 26 4.70 7.08 7.02
CA TYR A 26 3.83 8.05 6.41
C TYR A 26 2.42 7.86 6.94
N SER A 27 1.97 8.77 7.78
CA SER A 27 0.60 8.81 8.29
C SER A 27 -0.22 9.76 7.44
N ASN A 28 -1.34 9.29 6.91
CA ASN A 28 -2.20 10.08 6.04
C ASN A 28 -3.67 9.90 6.43
N GLN A 29 -4.46 10.92 6.16
CA GLN A 29 -5.92 10.83 6.17
C GLN A 29 -6.39 10.23 4.83
N SER A 30 -7.56 9.59 4.77
CA SER A 30 -8.03 8.85 3.59
C SER A 30 -7.83 9.67 2.31
N LYS A 31 -7.04 9.15 1.36
CA LYS A 31 -6.80 9.80 0.07
C LYS A 31 -6.88 8.76 -1.04
N THR A 32 -7.52 9.17 -2.12
CA THR A 32 -7.65 8.42 -3.37
C THR A 32 -6.34 8.30 -4.15
N SER A 33 -5.24 8.90 -3.70
CA SER A 33 -3.94 8.68 -4.32
C SER A 33 -2.81 8.87 -3.32
N LEU A 34 -2.14 7.77 -2.97
CA LEU A 34 -0.92 7.83 -2.18
C LEU A 34 0.19 8.52 -2.97
N PRO A 35 0.77 9.63 -2.45
CA PRO A 35 1.94 10.20 -3.08
C PRO A 35 3.13 9.21 -3.01
N PRO A 36 4.09 9.32 -3.95
CA PRO A 36 5.35 8.60 -3.84
C PRO A 36 6.09 8.97 -2.56
N CYS A 37 7.01 8.10 -2.12
CA CYS A 37 7.84 8.37 -0.95
C CYS A 37 8.53 9.74 -1.09
N PRO A 38 8.43 10.63 -0.08
CA PRO A 38 9.09 11.93 -0.14
C PRO A 38 10.62 11.84 -0.12
N ASP A 39 11.19 10.72 0.35
CA ASP A 39 12.62 10.40 0.20
C ASP A 39 12.89 9.49 -1.00
N PHE A 40 12.02 9.50 -2.02
CA PHE A 40 12.21 8.66 -3.19
C PHE A 40 13.59 8.90 -3.82
N LYS A 41 14.40 7.86 -3.85
CA LYS A 41 15.74 7.87 -4.39
C LYS A 41 15.83 6.90 -5.57
N PRO A 42 16.10 7.40 -6.79
CA PRO A 42 16.25 6.53 -7.96
C PRO A 42 17.38 5.51 -7.69
N GLY A 43 17.10 4.23 -7.96
CA GLY A 43 18.04 3.12 -7.76
C GLY A 43 17.98 2.43 -6.39
N THR A 44 17.36 3.04 -5.38
CA THR A 44 17.15 2.39 -4.05
C THR A 44 15.70 1.99 -3.82
N HIS A 45 14.77 2.72 -4.43
CA HIS A 45 13.34 2.40 -4.36
C HIS A 45 12.96 1.49 -5.53
N LEU A 46 13.12 0.18 -5.32
CA LEU A 46 12.84 -0.88 -6.29
C LEU A 46 11.38 -1.32 -6.26
N LEU A 47 10.79 -1.42 -5.07
CA LEU A 47 9.42 -1.84 -4.86
C LEU A 47 8.42 -0.73 -5.21
N LYS A 48 8.80 0.54 -4.96
CA LYS A 48 7.98 1.73 -5.27
C LYS A 48 6.58 1.61 -4.69
N GLY A 49 6.52 1.21 -3.43
CA GLY A 49 5.27 0.95 -2.74
C GLY A 49 5.34 1.24 -1.25
N TRP A 50 4.18 1.15 -0.65
CA TRP A 50 3.91 1.36 0.76
C TRP A 50 3.42 0.06 1.41
N ASN A 51 4.03 -0.32 2.51
CA ASN A 51 3.54 -1.33 3.43
C ASN A 51 2.48 -0.69 4.33
N ILE A 52 1.34 -1.32 4.48
CA ILE A 52 0.24 -0.81 5.29
C ILE A 52 0.46 -1.29 6.72
N LEU A 53 0.77 -0.36 7.63
CA LEU A 53 0.92 -0.67 9.06
C LEU A 53 -0.43 -0.61 9.77
N THR A 54 -1.18 0.46 9.52
CA THR A 54 -2.53 0.66 10.04
C THR A 54 -3.40 1.26 8.94
N GLY A 55 -4.64 0.79 8.80
CA GLY A 55 -5.52 1.17 7.70
C GLY A 55 -5.69 0.04 6.68
N GLN A 56 -6.18 0.40 5.50
CA GLN A 56 -6.52 -0.54 4.44
C GLN A 56 -6.27 0.15 3.09
N GLY A 57 -5.49 -0.50 2.23
CA GLY A 57 -5.34 -0.09 0.84
C GLY A 57 -6.28 -0.89 -0.06
N ASP A 58 -6.25 -0.57 -1.35
CA ASP A 58 -7.16 -1.08 -2.39
C ASP A 58 -7.18 -2.61 -2.61
N ALA A 59 -6.50 -3.40 -1.78
CA ALA A 59 -6.45 -4.84 -1.93
C ALA A 59 -6.48 -5.56 -0.58
N VAL A 60 -7.68 -5.77 0.00
CA VAL A 60 -8.06 -7.02 0.68
C VAL A 60 -9.60 -7.15 0.70
N GLU A 61 -10.20 -7.31 -0.46
CA GLU A 61 -11.38 -8.16 -0.60
C GLU A 61 -11.49 -8.57 -2.06
N ASP A 62 -10.80 -9.64 -2.45
CA ASP A 62 -11.34 -10.45 -3.54
C ASP A 62 -12.55 -11.18 -2.94
N PRO A 63 -13.80 -10.84 -3.33
CA PRO A 63 -14.99 -11.42 -2.73
C PRO A 63 -15.31 -12.82 -3.27
N TYR A 64 -14.40 -13.48 -4.00
CA TYR A 64 -14.64 -14.82 -4.57
C TYR A 64 -13.81 -15.92 -3.89
N PRO A 65 -14.22 -16.38 -2.69
CA PRO A 65 -13.80 -17.68 -2.22
C PRO A 65 -14.56 -18.73 -3.02
N ASN A 66 -13.87 -19.44 -3.91
CA ASN A 66 -14.39 -20.64 -4.59
C ASN A 66 -15.60 -20.44 -5.53
N GLN A 67 -15.35 -20.22 -6.83
CA GLN A 67 -16.21 -20.85 -7.82
C GLN A 67 -15.54 -22.16 -8.26
N PRO A 68 -16.02 -23.35 -7.83
CA PRO A 68 -15.74 -24.54 -8.61
C PRO A 68 -16.44 -24.34 -9.95
N SER A 69 -15.66 -24.40 -11.03
CA SER A 69 -16.15 -24.58 -12.39
C SER A 69 -17.20 -25.70 -12.41
N GLN A 70 -18.43 -25.37 -12.81
CA GLN A 70 -19.42 -26.34 -13.28
C GLN A 70 -19.49 -26.31 -14.80
#